data_AF-A0A453K3G5-F1
#
_entry.id   AF-A0A453K3G5-F1
#
_cell.length_a   1.000
_cell.length_b   1.000
_cell.length_c   1.000
_cell.angle_alpha   90.00
_cell.angle_beta   90.00
_cell.angle_gamma   90.00
#
_symmetry.space_group_name_H-M   'P 1'
#
loop_
_entity.id
_entity.type
_entity.pdbx_description
1 polymer ?
#
loop_
_entity_poly.entity_id
_entity_poly.type
_entity_poly.pdbx_seq_one_letter_code
_entity_poly.pdbx_strand_id
1 'polypeptide(L)'
;MITLPPEESLDLIRTLRMASYGMLFSGPSLHYWFNFISKVVPKKDVVSTFKKMFLGQAVYGPIINCIFFSYNAGLQGETIPEIIARLKRDIIPTIKSGLIYWPLCDFITFKFIPVHLQPLVSNSFAFLWTIYLTYMAGLKKPGVKVITSS
;
A
#
# COMPACT_ATOMS: atom_id res chain seq x y z
N MET A 1 15.70 -3.32 -36.95
CA MET A 1 15.78 -2.17 -36.03
C MET A 1 14.45 -2.10 -35.29
N ILE A 2 14.37 -2.72 -34.12
CA ILE A 2 13.15 -2.85 -33.33
C ILE A 2 13.02 -1.56 -32.52
N THR A 3 12.12 -0.67 -32.92
CA THR A 3 11.77 0.52 -32.14
C THR A 3 10.93 0.07 -30.95
N LEU A 4 11.56 -0.04 -29.79
CA LEU A 4 10.87 -0.19 -28.51
C LEU A 4 9.82 0.94 -28.37
N PRO A 5 8.62 0.66 -27.82
CA PRO A 5 7.67 1.74 -27.52
C PRO A 5 8.36 2.75 -26.59
N PRO A 6 8.03 4.04 -26.72
CA PRO A 6 8.69 5.10 -25.94
C PRO A 6 8.61 4.71 -24.48
N GLU A 7 9.75 4.81 -23.78
CA GLU A 7 9.84 4.58 -22.34
C GLU A 7 8.61 5.17 -21.67
N GLU A 8 7.85 4.33 -20.95
CA GLU A 8 6.73 4.72 -20.10
C GLU A 8 7.31 5.72 -19.10
N SER A 9 7.26 7.01 -19.46
CA SER A 9 8.04 8.07 -18.83
C SER A 9 7.69 8.05 -17.35
N LEU A 10 8.65 7.64 -16.53
CA LEU A 10 8.50 7.56 -15.09
C LEU A 10 8.03 8.94 -14.65
N ASP A 11 6.79 9.04 -14.19
CA ASP A 11 6.19 10.32 -13.83
C ASP A 11 6.85 10.78 -12.53
N LEU A 12 8.03 11.41 -12.69
CA LEU A 12 8.93 11.76 -11.59
C LEU A 12 8.25 12.74 -10.64
N ILE A 13 7.38 13.61 -11.16
CA ILE A 13 6.62 14.58 -10.35
C ILE A 13 5.60 13.84 -9.49
N ARG A 14 4.83 12.92 -10.07
CA ARG A 14 3.90 12.07 -9.32
C ARG A 14 4.63 11.18 -8.31
N THR A 15 5.78 10.63 -8.69
CA THR A 15 6.59 9.76 -7.83
C THR A 15 7.17 10.53 -6.66
N LEU A 16 7.74 11.71 -6.91
CA LEU A 16 8.29 12.59 -5.88
C LEU A 16 7.22 13.06 -4.90
N ARG A 17 6.00 13.35 -5.38
CA ARG A 17 4.86 13.72 -4.52
C ARG A 17 4.39 12.57 -3.64
N MET A 18 4.33 11.36 -4.17
CA MET A 18 4.01 10.16 -3.37
C MET A 18 5.13 9.83 -2.39
N ALA A 19 6.39 10.01 -2.79
CA ALA A 19 7.55 9.81 -1.93
C ALA A 19 7.59 10.83 -0.78
N SER A 20 7.29 12.12 -1.04
CA SER A 20 7.23 13.15 0.00
C SER A 20 6.09 12.91 0.98
N TYR A 21 4.92 12.49 0.51
CA TYR A 21 3.82 12.04 1.38
C TYR A 21 4.26 10.86 2.27
N GLY A 22 4.89 9.85 1.66
CA GLY A 22 5.38 8.67 2.38
C GLY A 22 6.40 9.01 3.46
N MET A 23 7.37 9.85 3.14
CA MET A 23 8.48 10.18 4.03
C MET A 23 8.08 11.18 5.11
N LEU A 24 7.30 12.21 4.78
CA LEU A 24 6.99 13.32 5.71
C LEU A 24 5.73 13.07 6.54
N PHE A 25 4.73 12.38 5.98
CA PHE A 25 3.46 12.14 6.67
C PHE A 25 3.31 10.68 7.09
N SER A 26 3.42 9.75 6.14
CA SER A 26 3.17 8.34 6.43
C SER A 26 4.17 7.77 7.44
N GLY A 27 5.47 8.03 7.26
CA GLY A 27 6.54 7.52 8.13
C GLY A 27 6.39 7.92 9.60
N PRO A 28 6.33 9.23 9.93
CA PRO A 28 6.11 9.69 11.30
C PRO A 28 4.78 9.19 11.87
N SER A 29 3.71 9.27 11.08
CA SER A 29 2.37 8.83 11.50
C SER A 29 2.36 7.34 11.87
N LEU A 30 3.02 6.48 11.09
CA LEU A 30 3.18 5.05 11.39
C LEU A 30 3.94 4.85 12.70
N HIS A 31 5.05 5.57 12.89
CA HIS A 31 5.87 5.47 14.09
C HIS A 31 5.09 5.86 15.36
N TYR A 32 4.32 6.94 15.31
CA TYR A 32 3.45 7.34 16.42
C TYR A 32 2.33 6.33 16.67
N TRP A 33 1.72 5.79 15.60
CA TRP A 33 0.67 4.78 15.71
C TRP A 33 1.16 3.51 16.40
N PHE A 34 2.27 2.91 15.95
CA PHE A 34 2.82 1.69 16.56
C PHE A 34 3.21 1.90 18.02
N ASN A 35 3.78 3.06 18.36
CA ASN A 35 4.09 3.42 19.75
C ASN A 35 2.82 3.60 20.60
N PHE A 36 1.80 4.29 20.08
CA PHE A 36 0.53 4.48 20.76
C PHE A 36 -0.16 3.13 21.04
N ILE A 37 -0.27 2.30 20.01
CA ILE A 37 -0.92 0.99 20.12
C ILE A 37 -0.17 0.05 21.07
N SER A 38 1.16 0.16 21.12
CA SER A 38 1.98 -0.62 22.05
C SER A 38 1.85 -0.14 23.49
N LYS A 39 1.53 1.15 23.74
CA LYS A 39 1.19 1.67 25.07
C LYS A 39 -0.22 1.26 25.51
N VAL A 40 -1.20 1.35 24.60
CA VAL A 40 -2.62 1.03 24.90
C VAL A 40 -2.82 -0.48 25.05
N VAL A 41 -2.12 -1.28 24.24
CA VAL A 41 -2.18 -2.74 24.29
C VAL A 41 -0.75 -3.28 24.46
N PRO A 42 -0.18 -3.25 25.68
CA PRO A 42 1.20 -3.67 25.91
C PRO A 42 1.40 -5.19 25.79
N LYS A 43 0.33 -5.97 25.99
CA LYS A 43 0.36 -7.43 25.88
C LYS A 43 0.62 -7.86 24.43
N LYS A 44 1.37 -8.96 24.27
CA LYS A 44 1.69 -9.62 22.99
C LYS A 44 0.91 -10.93 22.79
N ASP A 45 -0.12 -11.14 23.58
CA ASP A 45 -0.99 -12.31 23.45
C ASP A 45 -1.75 -12.27 22.12
N VAL A 46 -2.15 -13.43 21.61
CA VAL A 46 -2.83 -13.55 20.29
C VAL A 46 -4.07 -12.65 20.22
N VAL A 47 -4.87 -12.59 21.28
CA VAL A 47 -6.04 -11.70 21.39
C VAL A 47 -5.64 -10.22 21.32
N SER A 48 -4.53 -9.85 21.96
CA SER A 48 -4.00 -8.49 21.91
C SER A 48 -3.49 -8.14 20.52
N THR A 49 -2.84 -9.06 19.81
CA THR A 49 -2.44 -8.86 18.41
C THR A 49 -3.65 -8.62 17.51
N PHE A 50 -4.70 -9.43 17.61
CA PHE A 50 -5.93 -9.21 16.84
C PHE A 50 -6.60 -7.87 17.17
N LYS A 51 -6.61 -7.46 18.45
CA LYS A 51 -7.12 -6.12 18.84
C LYS A 51 -6.32 -4.99 18.20
N LYS A 52 -4.99 -5.10 18.16
CA LYS A 52 -4.11 -4.11 17.51
C LYS A 52 -4.39 -4.03 16.01
N MET A 53 -4.53 -5.19 15.35
CA MET A 53 -4.86 -5.27 13.94
C MET A 53 -6.23 -4.63 13.64
N PHE A 54 -7.24 -4.95 14.44
CA PHE A 54 -8.58 -4.38 14.29
C PHE A 54 -8.57 -2.86 14.48
N LEU A 55 -7.90 -2.35 15.50
CA LEU A 55 -7.76 -0.90 15.72
C LEU A 55 -6.98 -0.23 14.57
N GLY A 56 -5.98 -0.90 14.02
CA GLY A 56 -5.26 -0.43 12.83
C GLY A 56 -6.19 -0.28 11.63
N GLN A 57 -6.98 -1.30 11.33
CA GLN A 57 -7.90 -1.29 10.18
C GLN A 57 -9.11 -0.38 10.40
N ALA A 58 -9.62 -0.26 11.63
CA ALA A 58 -10.84 0.49 11.93
C ALA A 58 -10.62 1.98 12.25
N VAL A 59 -9.44 2.36 12.75
CA VAL A 59 -9.15 3.73 13.17
C VAL A 59 -8.05 4.34 12.32
N TYR A 60 -6.87 3.71 12.31
CA TYR A 60 -5.72 4.27 11.61
C TYR A 60 -5.91 4.29 10.10
N GLY A 61 -6.43 3.20 9.53
CA GLY A 61 -6.73 3.06 8.10
C GLY A 61 -7.62 4.19 7.56
N PRO A 62 -8.81 4.44 8.14
CA PRO A 62 -9.66 5.55 7.70
C PRO A 62 -9.00 6.92 7.84
N ILE A 63 -8.31 7.18 8.97
CA ILE A 63 -7.66 8.48 9.21
C ILE A 63 -6.57 8.75 8.18
N ILE A 64 -5.66 7.79 7.96
CA ILE A 64 -4.54 7.99 7.02
C ILE A 64 -5.04 8.10 5.58
N ASN A 65 -6.09 7.35 5.21
CA ASN A 65 -6.73 7.46 3.91
C ASN A 65 -7.38 8.82 3.69
N CYS A 66 -8.09 9.37 4.69
CA CYS A 66 -8.64 10.72 4.60
C CYS A 66 -7.55 11.78 4.39
N ILE A 67 -6.44 11.67 5.12
CA ILE A 67 -5.28 12.58 4.94
C ILE A 67 -4.69 12.42 3.54
N PHE A 68 -4.52 11.20 3.06
CA PHE A 68 -4.01 10.91 1.72
C PHE A 68 -4.90 11.50 0.61
N PHE A 69 -6.22 11.31 0.70
CA PHE A 69 -7.16 11.82 -0.28
C PHE A 69 -7.21 13.35 -0.26
N SER A 70 -7.23 13.98 0.91
CA SER A 70 -7.17 15.44 1.04
C SER A 70 -5.87 16.02 0.46
N TYR A 71 -4.73 15.37 0.74
CA TYR A 71 -3.43 15.78 0.19
C TYR A 71 -3.38 15.66 -1.34
N ASN A 72 -3.84 14.54 -1.91
CA ASN A 72 -3.87 14.37 -3.36
C ASN A 72 -4.89 15.30 -4.03
N ALA A 73 -6.07 15.50 -3.44
CA ALA A 73 -7.08 16.42 -3.97
C ALA A 73 -6.55 17.85 -4.07
N GLY A 74 -5.83 18.31 -3.04
CA GLY A 74 -5.21 19.65 -3.04
C GLY A 74 -4.08 19.83 -4.05
N LEU A 75 -3.32 18.76 -4.36
CA LEU A 75 -2.12 18.86 -5.20
C LEU A 75 -2.33 18.50 -6.67
N GLN A 76 -3.42 17.81 -6.99
CA GLN A 76 -3.53 17.17 -8.30
C GLN A 76 -4.65 17.73 -9.16
N GLY A 77 -5.69 18.36 -8.58
CA GLY A 77 -6.85 18.83 -9.34
C GLY A 77 -7.56 17.73 -10.15
N GLU A 78 -7.15 16.46 -10.00
CA GLU A 78 -7.68 15.30 -10.69
C GLU A 78 -9.11 15.03 -10.20
N THR A 79 -9.99 14.68 -11.13
CA THR A 79 -11.38 14.40 -10.77
C THR A 79 -11.47 13.03 -10.09
N ILE A 80 -11.92 13.05 -8.83
CA ILE A 80 -12.32 11.91 -7.99
C ILE A 80 -12.86 10.69 -8.78
N PRO A 81 -13.77 10.83 -9.77
CA PRO A 81 -14.28 9.71 -10.55
C PRO A 81 -13.23 8.91 -11.34
N GLU A 82 -12.17 9.52 -11.89
CA GLU A 82 -11.13 8.81 -12.65
C GLU A 82 -10.28 7.91 -11.73
N ILE A 83 -9.96 8.44 -10.54
CA ILE A 83 -9.27 7.70 -9.49
C ILE A 83 -10.14 6.53 -9.03
N ILE A 84 -11.43 6.76 -8.76
CA ILE A 84 -12.36 5.71 -8.34
C ILE A 84 -12.54 4.63 -9.42
N ALA A 85 -12.63 5.00 -10.69
CA ALA A 85 -12.78 4.04 -11.79
C ALA A 85 -11.57 3.12 -11.92
N ARG A 86 -10.36 3.69 -11.87
CA ARG A 86 -9.10 2.92 -11.88
C ARG A 86 -8.99 2.02 -10.65
N LEU A 87 -9.36 2.58 -9.49
CA LEU A 87 -9.34 1.88 -8.21
C LEU A 87 -10.31 0.69 -8.23
N LYS A 88 -11.55 0.85 -8.71
CA LYS A 88 -12.54 -0.24 -8.80
C LYS A 88 -12.07 -1.42 -9.67
N ARG A 89 -11.39 -1.15 -10.79
CA ARG A 89 -10.89 -2.19 -11.71
C ARG A 89 -9.81 -3.06 -11.07
N ASP A 90 -8.94 -2.45 -10.28
CA ASP A 90 -7.75 -3.10 -9.74
C ASP A 90 -7.89 -3.50 -8.26
N ILE A 91 -8.84 -2.94 -7.49
CA ILE A 91 -9.03 -3.32 -6.08
C ILE A 91 -9.57 -4.72 -5.91
N ILE A 92 -10.49 -5.21 -6.74
CA ILE A 92 -11.14 -6.51 -6.46
C ILE A 92 -10.10 -7.66 -6.38
N PRO A 93 -9.20 -7.83 -7.38
CA PRO A 93 -8.14 -8.84 -7.28
C PRO A 93 -7.09 -8.51 -6.21
N THR A 94 -6.81 -7.22 -5.98
CA THR A 94 -5.85 -6.75 -4.98
C THR A 94 -6.33 -7.04 -3.55
N ILE A 95 -7.60 -6.77 -3.24
CA ILE A 95 -8.23 -7.03 -1.95
C ILE A 95 -8.25 -8.53 -1.66
N LYS A 96 -8.61 -9.36 -2.65
CA LYS A 96 -8.56 -10.83 -2.48
C LYS A 96 -7.15 -11.32 -2.12
N SER A 97 -6.14 -10.82 -2.80
CA SER A 97 -4.74 -11.19 -2.54
C SER A 97 -4.25 -10.62 -1.19
N GLY A 98 -4.69 -9.41 -0.85
CA GLY A 98 -4.28 -8.70 0.37
C GLY A 98 -4.93 -9.24 1.64
N LEU A 99 -6.15 -9.78 1.53
CA LEU A 99 -6.90 -10.34 2.66
C LEU A 99 -6.19 -11.48 3.39
N ILE A 100 -5.29 -12.21 2.71
CA ILE A 100 -4.49 -13.27 3.33
C ILE A 100 -3.09 -12.75 3.66
N TYR A 101 -2.50 -11.94 2.77
CA TYR A 101 -1.15 -11.41 2.92
C TYR A 101 -1.00 -10.54 4.17
N TRP A 102 -1.86 -9.53 4.32
CA TRP A 102 -1.74 -8.55 5.40
C TRP A 102 -1.93 -9.15 6.79
N PRO A 103 -2.93 -10.03 7.04
CA PRO A 103 -3.05 -10.68 8.35
C PRO A 103 -1.86 -11.57 8.73
N LEU A 104 -1.25 -12.26 7.77
CA LEU A 104 -0.05 -13.07 8.01
C LEU A 104 1.15 -12.18 8.36
N CYS A 105 1.36 -11.12 7.57
CA CYS A 105 2.43 -10.14 7.82
C CYS A 105 2.26 -9.44 9.18
N ASP A 106 1.03 -9.02 9.50
CA ASP A 106 0.71 -8.39 10.78
C ASP A 106 0.91 -9.37 11.94
N PHE A 107 0.50 -10.64 11.79
CA PHE A 107 0.73 -11.66 12.81
C PHE A 107 2.22 -11.85 13.10
N ILE A 108 3.04 -11.96 12.05
CA ILE A 108 4.49 -12.09 12.19
C ILE A 108 5.07 -10.85 12.87
N THR A 109 4.68 -9.67 12.42
CA THR A 109 5.17 -8.38 12.90
C THR A 109 4.82 -8.17 14.38
N PHE A 110 3.57 -8.36 14.78
CA PHE A 110 3.15 -8.11 16.16
C PHE A 110 3.57 -9.19 17.14
N LYS A 111 3.70 -10.45 16.69
CA LYS A 111 4.05 -11.58 17.57
C LYS A 111 5.55 -11.72 17.77
N PHE A 112 6.34 -11.65 16.70
CA PHE A 112 7.78 -11.97 16.76
C PHE A 112 8.68 -10.73 16.82
N ILE A 113 8.24 -9.59 16.29
CA ILE A 113 9.09 -8.41 16.16
C ILE A 113 8.90 -7.45 17.35
N PRO A 114 9.99 -6.97 17.98
CA PRO A 114 9.90 -5.97 19.04
C PRO A 114 9.39 -4.62 18.48
N VAL A 115 8.66 -3.86 19.30
CA VAL A 115 7.89 -2.67 18.89
C VAL A 115 8.70 -1.65 18.07
N HIS A 116 9.97 -1.44 18.42
CA HIS A 116 10.83 -0.49 17.72
C HIS A 116 11.21 -0.92 16.29
N LEU A 117 11.17 -2.23 15.97
CA LEU A 117 11.43 -2.77 14.63
C LEU A 117 10.15 -3.04 13.84
N GLN A 118 8.97 -2.97 14.46
CA GLN A 118 7.69 -3.24 13.78
C GLN A 118 7.44 -2.31 12.58
N PRO A 119 7.72 -0.99 12.65
CA PRO A 119 7.61 -0.13 11.48
C PRO A 119 8.54 -0.55 10.35
N LEU A 120 9.78 -0.97 10.65
CA LEU A 120 10.74 -1.39 9.64
C LEU A 120 10.26 -2.64 8.90
N VAL A 121 9.86 -3.68 9.65
CA VAL A 121 9.38 -4.95 9.09
C VAL A 121 8.06 -4.76 8.32
N SER A 122 7.15 -3.95 8.85
CA SER A 122 5.91 -3.60 8.15
C SER A 122 6.19 -2.91 6.80
N ASN A 123 7.14 -1.97 6.77
CA ASN A 123 7.57 -1.32 5.52
C ASN A 123 8.25 -2.31 4.55
N SER A 124 9.03 -3.27 5.04
CA SER A 124 9.60 -4.33 4.20
C SER A 124 8.52 -5.20 3.55
N PHE A 125 7.48 -5.60 4.30
CA PHE A 125 6.33 -6.31 3.75
C PHE A 125 5.53 -5.45 2.76
N ALA A 126 5.38 -4.15 3.02
CA ALA A 126 4.74 -3.23 2.08
C ALA A 126 5.54 -3.09 0.76
N PHE A 127 6.87 -3.13 0.84
CA PHE A 127 7.74 -3.12 -0.33
C PHE A 127 7.57 -4.41 -1.16
N LEU A 128 7.60 -5.58 -0.52
CA LEU A 128 7.34 -6.87 -1.20
C LEU A 128 5.95 -6.91 -1.84
N TRP A 129 4.95 -6.37 -1.15
CA TRP A 129 3.60 -6.23 -1.69
C TRP A 129 3.57 -5.34 -2.93
N THR A 130 4.33 -4.24 -2.93
CA THR A 130 4.44 -3.33 -4.08
C THR A 130 5.06 -4.03 -5.29
N ILE A 131 6.08 -4.87 -5.09
CA ILE A 131 6.67 -5.71 -6.15
C ILE A 131 5.61 -6.66 -6.72
N TYR A 132 4.87 -7.36 -5.85
CA TYR A 132 3.80 -8.27 -6.27
C TYR A 132 2.71 -7.54 -7.08
N LEU A 133 2.26 -6.37 -6.63
CA LEU A 133 1.26 -5.59 -7.35
C LEU A 133 1.76 -5.12 -8.70
N THR A 134 3.01 -4.67 -8.78
CA THR A 134 3.64 -4.24 -10.03
C THR A 134 3.73 -5.39 -11.02
N TYR A 135 4.10 -6.59 -10.54
CA TYR A 135 4.11 -7.81 -11.33
C TYR A 135 2.72 -8.18 -11.84
N MET A 136 1.72 -8.23 -10.96
CA MET A 136 0.33 -8.55 -11.32
C MET A 136 -0.29 -7.53 -12.27
N ALA A 137 0.04 -6.24 -12.12
CA ALA A 137 -0.38 -5.18 -13.03
C ALA A 137 0.25 -5.36 -14.42
N GLY A 138 1.51 -5.79 -14.49
CA GLY A 138 2.21 -6.10 -15.73
C GLY A 138 1.59 -7.28 -16.50
N LEU A 139 1.17 -8.34 -15.79
CA LEU A 139 0.50 -9.50 -16.39
C LEU A 139 -0.90 -9.19 -16.95
N LYS A 140 -1.56 -8.15 -16.45
CA LYS A 140 -2.88 -7.70 -16.91
C LYS A 140 -2.85 -6.95 -18.25
N LYS A 141 -1.67 -6.66 -18.83
CA LYS A 141 -1.59 -6.24 -20.24
C LYS A 141 -2.00 -7.46 -21.08
N PRO A 142 -3.17 -7.47 -21.75
CA PRO A 142 -3.54 -8.60 -22.59
C PRO A 142 -2.43 -8.79 -23.61
N GLY A 143 -1.85 -9.99 -23.63
CA GLY A 143 -0.88 -10.37 -24.64
C GLY A 143 -1.46 -10.02 -26.00
N VAL A 144 -0.81 -9.09 -26.69
CA VAL A 144 -1.06 -8.83 -28.10
C VAL A 144 -0.82 -10.17 -28.78
N LYS A 145 -1.89 -10.92 -29.05
CA LYS A 145 -1.86 -11.98 -30.06
C LYS A 145 -1.59 -11.25 -31.36
N VAL A 146 -0.31 -11.11 -31.70
CA VAL A 146 0.11 -10.79 -33.04
C VAL A 146 -0.32 -11.99 -33.88
N ILE A 147 -1.51 -11.89 -34.47
CA ILE A 147 -1.94 -12.83 -35.50
C ILE A 147 -1.13 -12.44 -36.75
N THR A 148 0.05 -13.03 -36.87
CA THR A 148 0.75 -13.18 -38.14
C THR A 148 0.08 -14.29 -38.93
N SER A 149 -0.57 -13.95 -40.04
CA SER A 149 -0.69 -14.77 -41.26
C SER A 149 -1.45 -13.93 -42.28
N SER A 150 -0.79 -13.34 -43.27
CA SER A 150 -0.37 -13.92 -44.57
C SER A 150 -1.40 -13.62 -45.64
#